data_AF-W4V6A9-F1
#
_entry.id   AF-W4V6A9-F1
#
_cell.length_a   1.000
_cell.length_b   1.000
_cell.length_c   1.000
_cell.angle_alpha   90.00
_cell.angle_beta   90.00
_cell.angle_gamma   90.00
#
_symmetry.space_group_name_H-M   'P 1'
#
loop_
_entity.id
_entity.type
_entity.pdbx_description
1 polymer ?
#
loop_
_entity_poly.entity_id
_entity_poly.type
_entity_poly.pdbx_seq_one_letter_code
_entity_poly.pdbx_strand_id
1 'polypeptide(L)'
;MGGIHTTAKLILIGIVFLFAAAIMISTTGCDILPPPASAIKPPQYANMTSGEVENSKAIARRFLAPGTQFSYPVNPKNADAVWEIDIDGDGRTELLALYRGRDLKNNGVEVFGVFILKQDKNREWQIFWQQQYTASIVTLDWADVRDITGDNYPELLIGWNMGYRLGSNLDIYSLKEEVEPKLISSIKYSEIVGIEDRRGVNNEIKPVLMMYLFDEEMYESESEGRRDEYFCILQWDHKEWMEGGLVEADDFYSSYYVGIIEDLKKSLERYRNDYYRWYVLAIAQLRSGKPLEALKSIDTALEITQRYIDRHGAKTIKEVHKYQKKAKILKAQAYIKIGKYYESIIESNFALENYSVDIDELLQIYLNLGYAYTGLKQYGTASMYFNKSCQMAEAAYKEGTALYLLYSYKAKKELEYIKPFLTSSG
;
A
#
# COMPACT_ATOMS: atom_id res chain seq x y z
N MET A 1 -58.47 -41.84 81.07
CA MET A 1 -58.58 -41.36 79.68
C MET A 1 -57.62 -40.19 79.51
N GLY A 2 -56.49 -40.35 78.80
CA GLY A 2 -55.50 -39.25 78.69
C GLY A 2 -54.15 -39.58 78.01
N GLY A 3 -53.82 -40.86 77.79
CA GLY A 3 -52.51 -41.24 77.22
C GLY A 3 -52.48 -41.49 75.71
N ILE A 4 -53.63 -41.72 75.06
CA ILE A 4 -53.68 -42.19 73.66
C ILE A 4 -53.70 -41.03 72.64
N HIS A 5 -54.13 -39.82 73.05
CA HIS A 5 -54.13 -38.66 72.14
C HIS A 5 -52.77 -37.99 71.96
N THR A 6 -51.82 -38.21 72.88
CA THR A 6 -50.51 -37.55 72.86
C THR A 6 -49.53 -38.27 71.94
N THR A 7 -49.55 -39.61 71.91
CA THR A 7 -48.67 -40.42 71.05
C THR A 7 -49.06 -40.32 69.58
N ALA A 8 -50.35 -40.27 69.25
CA ALA A 8 -50.82 -40.06 67.88
C ALA A 8 -50.43 -38.68 67.32
N LYS A 9 -50.45 -37.62 68.15
CA LYS A 9 -50.00 -36.28 67.75
C LYS A 9 -48.49 -36.21 67.53
N LEU A 10 -47.69 -36.87 68.37
CA LEU A 10 -46.23 -36.92 68.22
C LEU A 10 -45.80 -37.69 66.96
N ILE A 11 -46.49 -38.78 66.61
CA ILE A 11 -46.23 -39.53 65.37
C ILE A 11 -46.62 -38.70 64.14
N LEU A 12 -47.78 -38.02 64.17
CA LEU A 12 -48.22 -37.19 63.05
C LEU A 12 -47.29 -35.97 62.83
N ILE A 13 -46.82 -35.32 63.91
CA ILE A 13 -45.85 -34.22 63.84
C ILE A 13 -44.49 -34.73 63.32
N GLY A 14 -44.06 -35.92 63.75
CA GLY A 14 -42.83 -36.55 63.24
C GLY A 14 -42.90 -36.88 61.75
N ILE A 15 -44.04 -37.38 61.26
CA ILE A 15 -44.26 -37.67 59.84
C ILE A 15 -44.31 -36.37 59.02
N VAL A 16 -44.95 -35.32 59.52
CA VAL A 16 -45.00 -34.00 58.85
C VAL A 16 -43.62 -33.34 58.81
N PHE A 17 -42.79 -33.47 59.86
CA PHE A 17 -41.41 -32.99 59.84
C PHE A 17 -40.51 -33.81 58.90
N LEU A 18 -40.69 -35.14 58.81
CA LEU A 18 -39.97 -35.98 57.86
C LEU A 18 -40.36 -35.68 56.40
N PHE A 19 -41.64 -35.40 56.14
CA PHE A 19 -42.11 -34.98 54.82
C PHE A 19 -41.63 -33.57 54.44
N ALA A 20 -41.63 -32.63 55.40
CA ALA A 20 -41.13 -31.28 55.18
C ALA A 20 -39.60 -31.23 54.97
N ALA A 21 -38.84 -32.09 55.67
CA ALA A 21 -37.39 -32.22 55.47
C ALA A 21 -37.05 -32.89 54.12
N ALA A 22 -37.85 -33.86 53.66
CA ALA A 22 -37.67 -34.49 52.34
C ALA A 22 -37.99 -33.54 51.17
N ILE A 23 -38.92 -32.59 51.36
CA ILE A 23 -39.27 -31.56 50.36
C ILE A 23 -38.22 -30.42 50.31
N MET A 24 -37.45 -30.21 51.39
CA MET A 24 -36.42 -29.16 51.43
C MET A 24 -35.08 -29.58 50.80
N ILE A 25 -34.86 -30.88 50.55
CA ILE A 25 -33.64 -31.41 49.92
C ILE A 25 -33.78 -31.49 48.38
N SER A 26 -34.99 -31.30 47.83
CA SER A 26 -35.22 -31.28 46.37
C SER A 26 -35.08 -29.90 45.72
N THR A 27 -34.72 -28.84 46.47
CA THR A 27 -34.55 -27.48 45.92
C THR A 27 -33.11 -26.99 45.83
N THR A 28 -32.11 -27.84 46.11
CA THR A 28 -30.71 -27.59 45.69
C THR A 28 -30.41 -28.39 44.43
N GLY A 29 -31.17 -28.11 43.38
CA GLY A 29 -30.82 -28.50 42.02
C GLY A 29 -29.71 -27.58 41.53
N CYS A 30 -28.56 -28.17 41.22
CA CYS A 30 -27.40 -27.51 40.65
C CYS A 30 -27.76 -26.64 39.43
N ASP A 31 -27.46 -25.34 39.48
CA ASP A 31 -27.16 -24.55 38.29
C ASP A 31 -25.79 -25.00 37.74
N ILE A 32 -25.79 -26.14 37.03
CA ILE A 32 -24.82 -26.41 35.97
C ILE A 32 -25.60 -26.28 34.68
N LEU A 33 -25.94 -25.04 34.34
CA LEU A 33 -26.20 -24.70 32.95
C LEU A 33 -24.85 -24.73 32.24
N PRO A 34 -24.61 -25.63 31.29
CA PRO A 34 -23.40 -25.55 30.50
C PRO A 34 -23.46 -24.24 29.69
N PRO A 35 -22.33 -23.54 29.47
CA PRO A 35 -22.33 -22.26 28.76
C PRO A 35 -23.09 -22.41 27.42
N PRO A 36 -23.83 -21.38 26.97
CA PRO A 36 -24.78 -21.47 25.85
C PRO A 36 -24.17 -21.99 24.54
N ALA A 37 -22.85 -21.98 24.41
CA ALA A 37 -22.10 -22.61 23.33
C ALA A 37 -22.29 -24.14 23.21
N SER A 38 -22.65 -24.83 24.29
CA SER A 38 -22.81 -26.31 24.32
C SER A 38 -24.23 -26.80 24.00
N ALA A 39 -25.23 -25.91 24.04
CA ALA A 39 -26.61 -26.19 23.61
C ALA A 39 -26.79 -26.02 22.08
N ILE A 40 -25.80 -25.43 21.41
CA ILE A 40 -25.72 -25.40 19.94
C ILE A 40 -25.01 -26.68 19.52
N LYS A 41 -25.77 -27.76 19.29
CA LYS A 41 -25.25 -28.83 18.45
C LYS A 41 -25.04 -28.23 17.04
N PRO A 42 -23.91 -28.48 16.36
CA PRO A 42 -23.81 -28.16 14.94
C PRO A 42 -25.01 -28.80 14.23
N PRO A 43 -25.60 -28.14 13.21
CA PRO A 43 -26.72 -28.71 12.49
C PRO A 43 -26.33 -30.11 12.02
N GLN A 44 -27.08 -31.13 12.48
CA GLN A 44 -27.02 -32.43 11.86
C GLN A 44 -27.63 -32.24 10.48
N TYR A 45 -26.77 -32.19 9.48
CA TYR A 45 -27.18 -32.13 8.09
C TYR A 45 -28.00 -33.38 7.78
N ALA A 46 -29.32 -33.24 7.83
CA ALA A 46 -30.23 -34.22 7.25
C ALA A 46 -29.93 -34.25 5.75
N ASN A 47 -29.43 -35.40 5.28
CA ASN A 47 -29.35 -35.84 3.89
C ASN A 47 -29.64 -34.74 2.85
N MET A 48 -28.63 -33.95 2.52
CA MET A 48 -28.72 -32.97 1.44
C MET A 48 -28.81 -33.71 0.11
N THR A 49 -29.88 -33.43 -0.62
CA THR A 49 -30.02 -33.73 -2.03
C THR A 49 -28.85 -33.09 -2.80
N SER A 50 -28.20 -33.91 -3.61
CA SER A 50 -27.14 -33.53 -4.56
C SER A 50 -27.55 -32.32 -5.41
N GLY A 51 -26.91 -31.16 -5.20
CA GLY A 51 -27.00 -30.05 -6.16
C GLY A 51 -26.76 -28.62 -5.62
N GLU A 52 -26.82 -28.35 -4.31
CA GLU A 52 -26.53 -27.00 -3.80
C GLU A 52 -25.03 -26.78 -3.63
N VAL A 53 -24.47 -25.86 -4.42
CA VAL A 53 -23.10 -25.37 -4.25
C VAL A 53 -23.01 -24.69 -2.89
N GLU A 54 -22.20 -25.26 -2.00
CA GLU A 54 -21.99 -24.73 -0.66
C GLU A 54 -21.43 -23.30 -0.73
N ASN A 55 -21.95 -22.39 0.10
CA ASN A 55 -21.54 -20.99 0.11
C ASN A 55 -20.07 -20.82 0.54
N SER A 56 -19.26 -20.11 -0.25
CA SER A 56 -17.83 -19.91 -0.01
C SER A 56 -17.48 -19.26 1.34
N LYS A 57 -18.32 -18.34 1.84
CA LYS A 57 -18.14 -17.80 3.20
C LYS A 57 -18.44 -18.83 4.28
N ALA A 58 -19.38 -19.76 4.02
CA ALA A 58 -19.66 -20.84 4.96
C ALA A 58 -18.50 -21.84 5.03
N ILE A 59 -17.88 -22.14 3.88
CA ILE A 59 -16.64 -22.94 3.81
C ILE A 59 -15.52 -22.23 4.57
N ALA A 60 -15.18 -21.00 4.17
CA ALA A 60 -14.06 -20.25 4.76
C ALA A 60 -14.22 -20.03 6.28
N ARG A 61 -15.45 -19.86 6.77
CA ARG A 61 -15.73 -19.67 8.20
C ARG A 61 -15.28 -20.86 9.06
N ARG A 62 -15.26 -22.07 8.50
CA ARG A 62 -14.82 -23.29 9.22
C ARG A 62 -13.32 -23.29 9.51
N PHE A 63 -12.54 -22.50 8.76
CA PHE A 63 -11.09 -22.40 8.88
C PHE A 63 -10.64 -21.19 9.70
N LEU A 64 -11.56 -20.32 10.13
CA LEU A 64 -11.24 -19.21 11.01
C LEU A 64 -10.78 -19.72 12.38
N ALA A 65 -9.68 -19.15 12.88
CA ALA A 65 -9.21 -19.43 14.24
C ALA A 65 -10.25 -18.94 15.28
N PRO A 66 -10.43 -19.65 16.41
CA PRO A 66 -11.32 -19.19 17.47
C PRO A 66 -10.98 -17.76 17.94
N GLY A 67 -11.98 -16.89 18.03
CA GLY A 67 -11.81 -15.48 18.38
C GLY A 67 -11.51 -14.55 17.20
N THR A 68 -11.46 -15.08 15.98
CA THR A 68 -11.34 -14.31 14.74
C THR A 68 -12.66 -14.25 13.96
N GLN A 69 -12.77 -13.26 13.09
CA GLN A 69 -13.90 -13.02 12.20
C GLN A 69 -13.39 -12.52 10.84
N PHE A 70 -14.27 -12.52 9.83
CA PHE A 70 -13.95 -11.92 8.54
C PHE A 70 -13.58 -10.44 8.67
N SER A 71 -12.54 -10.03 7.95
CA SER A 71 -12.09 -8.64 7.87
C SER A 71 -12.37 -8.11 6.47
N TYR A 72 -13.21 -7.10 6.36
CA TYR A 72 -13.51 -6.44 5.10
C TYR A 72 -12.50 -5.32 4.88
N PRO A 73 -11.82 -5.27 3.74
CA PRO A 73 -10.91 -4.18 3.44
C PRO A 73 -11.68 -2.86 3.31
N VAL A 74 -11.03 -1.73 3.63
CA VAL A 74 -11.63 -0.40 3.45
C VAL A 74 -11.79 -0.09 1.96
N ASN A 75 -10.80 -0.50 1.17
CA ASN A 75 -10.70 -0.27 -0.27
C ASN A 75 -10.36 -1.58 -1.04
N PRO A 76 -10.82 -1.72 -2.29
CA PRO A 76 -11.80 -0.86 -2.93
C PRO A 76 -13.18 -0.95 -2.24
N LYS A 77 -14.02 0.07 -2.40
CA LYS A 77 -15.33 0.12 -1.72
C LYS A 77 -16.16 -1.12 -2.06
N ASN A 78 -16.80 -1.69 -1.04
CA ASN A 78 -17.62 -2.90 -1.13
C ASN A 78 -16.85 -4.19 -1.47
N ALA A 79 -15.52 -4.19 -1.36
CA ALA A 79 -14.75 -5.44 -1.46
C ALA A 79 -15.17 -6.42 -0.35
N ASP A 80 -15.28 -7.70 -0.74
CA ASP A 80 -15.66 -8.77 0.17
C ASP A 80 -14.45 -9.23 1.01
N ALA A 81 -14.70 -9.99 2.06
CA ALA A 81 -13.64 -10.64 2.85
C ALA A 81 -13.28 -12.03 2.31
N VAL A 82 -14.04 -12.56 1.37
CA VAL A 82 -13.83 -13.89 0.77
C VAL A 82 -13.99 -13.80 -0.75
N TRP A 83 -13.02 -14.34 -1.49
CA TRP A 83 -13.05 -14.41 -2.95
C TRP A 83 -12.85 -15.85 -3.44
N GLU A 84 -13.56 -16.20 -4.50
CA GLU A 84 -13.31 -17.38 -5.32
C GLU A 84 -12.43 -16.97 -6.50
N ILE A 85 -11.22 -17.50 -6.57
CA ILE A 85 -10.27 -17.14 -7.62
C ILE A 85 -9.32 -18.30 -7.91
N ASP A 86 -9.06 -18.55 -9.19
CA ASP A 86 -7.99 -19.43 -9.65
C ASP A 86 -6.68 -18.64 -9.56
N ILE A 87 -5.97 -18.79 -8.44
CA ILE A 87 -4.78 -17.98 -8.14
C ILE A 87 -3.49 -18.62 -8.66
N ASP A 88 -3.50 -19.93 -8.91
CA ASP A 88 -2.35 -20.67 -9.45
C ASP A 88 -2.54 -21.18 -10.88
N GLY A 89 -3.58 -20.73 -11.57
CA GLY A 89 -3.82 -20.94 -12.99
C GLY A 89 -4.11 -22.40 -13.38
N ASP A 90 -4.49 -23.24 -12.42
CA ASP A 90 -4.76 -24.66 -12.66
C ASP A 90 -6.19 -24.94 -13.17
N GLY A 91 -7.02 -23.90 -13.30
CA GLY A 91 -8.40 -23.95 -13.75
C GLY A 91 -9.40 -24.28 -12.64
N ARG A 92 -8.96 -24.48 -11.39
CA ARG A 92 -9.84 -24.66 -10.22
C ARG A 92 -9.73 -23.44 -9.32
N THR A 93 -10.87 -23.00 -8.79
CA THR A 93 -10.91 -21.84 -7.91
C THR A 93 -10.48 -22.20 -6.48
N GLU A 94 -9.52 -21.46 -5.96
CA GLU A 94 -9.22 -21.37 -4.54
C GLU A 94 -10.18 -20.41 -3.82
N LEU A 95 -10.21 -20.51 -2.48
CA LEU A 95 -10.88 -19.52 -1.63
C LEU A 95 -9.84 -18.68 -0.91
N LEU A 96 -9.77 -17.41 -1.25
CA LEU A 96 -9.02 -16.41 -0.49
C LEU A 96 -9.92 -15.83 0.60
N ALA A 97 -9.45 -15.75 1.84
CA ALA A 97 -10.21 -15.14 2.93
C ALA A 97 -9.35 -14.26 3.83
N LEU A 98 -9.90 -13.11 4.19
CA LEU A 98 -9.33 -12.12 5.08
C LEU A 98 -9.98 -12.21 6.46
N TYR A 99 -9.16 -12.13 7.50
CA TYR A 99 -9.65 -12.23 8.86
C TYR A 99 -8.94 -11.27 9.81
N ARG A 100 -9.64 -10.95 10.90
CA ARG A 100 -9.10 -10.21 12.03
C ARG A 100 -9.68 -10.72 13.34
N GLY A 101 -9.04 -10.43 14.45
CA GLY A 101 -9.60 -10.66 15.78
C GLY A 101 -8.53 -11.04 16.77
N ARG A 102 -8.92 -11.65 17.88
CA ARG A 102 -7.95 -12.14 18.87
C ARG A 102 -7.72 -13.61 18.64
N ASP A 103 -6.49 -13.97 18.26
CA ASP A 103 -6.14 -15.38 18.14
C ASP A 103 -5.95 -15.97 19.54
N LEU A 104 -6.96 -16.72 20.00
CA LEU A 104 -6.96 -17.33 21.32
C LEU A 104 -5.90 -18.44 21.47
N LYS A 105 -5.37 -18.97 20.36
CA LYS A 105 -4.25 -19.93 20.40
C LYS A 105 -2.91 -19.22 20.61
N ASN A 106 -2.80 -17.95 20.21
CA ASN A 106 -1.61 -17.13 20.29
C ASN A 106 -1.76 -16.02 21.35
N ASN A 107 -2.01 -16.42 22.61
CA ASN A 107 -2.12 -15.52 23.78
C ASN A 107 -3.20 -14.42 23.66
N GLY A 108 -4.15 -14.53 22.73
CA GLY A 108 -5.21 -13.52 22.53
C GLY A 108 -4.72 -12.22 21.90
N VAL A 109 -3.57 -12.26 21.22
CA VAL A 109 -3.03 -11.10 20.48
C VAL A 109 -3.99 -10.75 19.33
N GLU A 110 -4.15 -9.44 19.08
CA GLU A 110 -4.91 -8.98 17.92
C GLU A 110 -4.12 -9.33 16.64
N VAL A 111 -4.80 -10.01 15.73
CA VAL A 111 -4.23 -10.49 14.49
C VAL A 111 -5.05 -9.97 13.33
N PHE A 112 -4.35 -9.68 12.24
CA PHE A 112 -4.91 -9.57 10.91
C PHE A 112 -4.24 -10.61 10.04
N GLY A 113 -4.98 -11.19 9.11
CA GLY A 113 -4.35 -12.15 8.22
C GLY A 113 -5.20 -12.50 7.02
N VAL A 114 -4.59 -13.33 6.21
CA VAL A 114 -5.12 -13.87 4.98
C VAL A 114 -4.82 -15.37 4.96
N PHE A 115 -5.75 -16.15 4.44
CA PHE A 115 -5.49 -17.54 4.10
C PHE A 115 -6.10 -17.89 2.75
N ILE A 116 -5.48 -18.87 2.09
CA ILE A 116 -5.94 -19.44 0.83
C ILE A 116 -6.31 -20.90 1.11
N LEU A 117 -7.52 -21.29 0.73
CA LEU A 117 -7.96 -22.68 0.77
C LEU A 117 -7.89 -23.28 -0.62
N LYS A 118 -7.40 -24.51 -0.70
CA LYS A 118 -7.40 -25.31 -1.92
C LYS A 118 -8.08 -26.66 -1.65
N GLN A 119 -8.74 -27.20 -2.68
CA GLN A 119 -9.29 -28.54 -2.63
C GLN A 119 -8.22 -29.59 -2.88
N ASP A 120 -8.18 -30.62 -2.04
CA ASP A 120 -7.34 -31.79 -2.25
C ASP A 120 -7.94 -32.75 -3.31
N LYS A 121 -7.31 -33.93 -3.49
CA LYS A 121 -7.79 -34.96 -4.43
C LYS A 121 -9.16 -35.53 -4.06
N ASN A 122 -9.56 -35.42 -2.80
CA ASN A 122 -10.85 -35.89 -2.28
C ASN A 122 -11.93 -34.80 -2.32
N ARG A 123 -11.62 -33.60 -2.85
CA ARG A 123 -12.48 -32.40 -2.83
C ARG A 123 -12.71 -31.83 -1.43
N GLU A 124 -11.81 -32.12 -0.50
CA GLU A 124 -11.83 -31.51 0.82
C GLU A 124 -11.01 -30.22 0.81
N TRP A 125 -11.55 -29.16 1.40
CA TRP A 125 -10.85 -27.90 1.56
C TRP A 125 -9.76 -28.02 2.62
N GLN A 126 -8.58 -27.49 2.32
CA GLN A 126 -7.44 -27.42 3.23
C GLN A 126 -6.82 -26.03 3.16
N ILE A 127 -6.22 -25.55 4.25
CA ILE A 127 -5.41 -24.34 4.22
C ILE A 127 -4.16 -24.65 3.40
N PHE A 128 -4.06 -24.02 2.23
CA PHE A 128 -2.91 -24.11 1.35
C PHE A 128 -1.82 -23.15 1.80
N TRP A 129 -2.21 -21.92 2.13
CA TRP A 129 -1.30 -20.89 2.62
C TRP A 129 -2.00 -19.97 3.61
N GLN A 130 -1.25 -19.44 4.57
CA GLN A 130 -1.74 -18.48 5.54
C GLN A 130 -0.63 -17.50 5.92
N GLN A 131 -0.94 -16.21 5.85
CA GLN A 131 -0.11 -15.16 6.42
C GLN A 131 -0.87 -14.45 7.53
N GLN A 132 -0.19 -14.26 8.65
CA GLN A 132 -0.73 -13.57 9.81
C GLN A 132 0.24 -12.48 10.24
N TYR A 133 -0.34 -11.35 10.64
CA TYR A 133 0.36 -10.21 11.20
C TYR A 133 -0.15 -9.98 12.62
N THR A 134 0.81 -9.88 13.55
CA THR A 134 0.59 -9.69 14.99
C THR A 134 0.99 -8.29 15.46
N ALA A 135 1.47 -7.45 14.54
CA ALA A 135 1.90 -6.08 14.81
C ALA A 135 0.74 -5.08 14.65
N SER A 136 0.95 -3.83 15.11
CA SER A 136 0.04 -2.68 15.20
C SER A 136 -0.69 -2.28 13.90
N ILE A 137 -1.42 -3.21 13.30
CA ILE A 137 -2.33 -2.97 12.18
C ILE A 137 -3.61 -2.42 12.78
N VAL A 138 -4.00 -1.25 12.30
CA VAL A 138 -5.25 -0.59 12.70
C VAL A 138 -6.40 -1.12 11.84
N THR A 139 -6.17 -1.23 10.53
CA THR A 139 -7.17 -1.71 9.57
C THR A 139 -6.50 -2.39 8.38
N LEU A 140 -7.27 -3.27 7.71
CA LEU A 140 -6.96 -3.69 6.36
C LEU A 140 -7.43 -2.60 5.40
N ASP A 141 -6.49 -1.83 4.84
CA ASP A 141 -6.80 -0.70 3.97
C ASP A 141 -7.19 -1.14 2.57
N TRP A 142 -6.38 -2.00 1.94
CA TRP A 142 -6.60 -2.44 0.57
C TRP A 142 -6.61 -3.97 0.48
N ALA A 143 -7.49 -4.55 -0.34
CA ALA A 143 -7.32 -5.93 -0.77
C ALA A 143 -7.91 -6.16 -2.16
N ASP A 144 -7.12 -6.79 -3.03
CA ASP A 144 -7.46 -7.00 -4.43
C ASP A 144 -6.69 -8.19 -5.00
N VAL A 145 -7.21 -8.78 -6.07
CA VAL A 145 -6.57 -9.93 -6.74
C VAL A 145 -6.66 -9.72 -8.24
N ARG A 146 -5.52 -9.55 -8.90
CA ARG A 146 -5.44 -9.23 -10.32
C ARG A 146 -4.04 -9.45 -10.87
N ASP A 147 -3.95 -9.77 -12.16
CA ASP A 147 -2.66 -9.86 -12.85
C ASP A 147 -2.08 -8.45 -13.03
N ILE A 148 -1.05 -8.12 -12.25
CA ILE A 148 -0.29 -6.87 -12.39
C ILE A 148 0.99 -7.05 -13.18
N THR A 149 1.50 -8.29 -13.26
CA THR A 149 2.79 -8.60 -13.90
C THR A 149 2.67 -8.82 -15.42
N GLY A 150 1.44 -9.06 -15.90
CA GLY A 150 1.11 -9.34 -17.29
C GLY A 150 1.43 -10.78 -17.70
N ASP A 151 1.54 -11.71 -16.75
CA ASP A 151 1.90 -13.11 -17.02
C ASP A 151 0.72 -14.09 -17.03
N ASN A 152 -0.51 -13.57 -16.89
CA ASN A 152 -1.78 -14.29 -16.77
C ASN A 152 -2.00 -15.03 -15.44
N TYR A 153 -1.13 -14.85 -14.45
CA TYR A 153 -1.38 -15.28 -13.07
C TYR A 153 -1.75 -14.04 -12.24
N PRO A 154 -2.83 -14.09 -11.44
CA PRO A 154 -3.19 -12.93 -10.66
C PRO A 154 -2.33 -12.82 -9.40
N GLU A 155 -1.88 -11.59 -9.11
CA GLU A 155 -1.25 -11.25 -7.85
C GLU A 155 -2.29 -10.94 -6.77
N LEU A 156 -1.94 -11.26 -5.53
CA LEU A 156 -2.67 -10.87 -4.33
C LEU A 156 -2.06 -9.58 -3.76
N LEU A 157 -2.86 -8.51 -3.76
CA LEU A 157 -2.47 -7.19 -3.29
C LEU A 157 -3.14 -6.92 -1.95
N ILE A 158 -2.36 -6.74 -0.88
CA ILE A 158 -2.88 -6.52 0.47
C ILE A 158 -2.24 -5.29 1.11
N GLY A 159 -3.09 -4.31 1.42
CA GLY A 159 -2.73 -3.05 2.05
C GLY A 159 -3.02 -3.06 3.54
N TRP A 160 -1.98 -2.99 4.36
CA TRP A 160 -2.08 -2.95 5.82
C TRP A 160 -1.89 -1.53 6.33
N ASN A 161 -2.88 -0.96 7.02
CA ASN A 161 -2.73 0.34 7.67
C ASN A 161 -2.11 0.17 9.06
N MET A 162 -0.97 0.80 9.30
CA MET A 162 -0.26 0.77 10.59
C MET A 162 -0.56 2.01 11.44
N GLY A 163 -1.48 2.87 11.00
CA GLY A 163 -1.87 4.12 11.65
C GLY A 163 -1.25 5.37 11.02
N TYR A 164 -1.82 6.52 11.38
CA TYR A 164 -1.60 7.82 10.73
C TYR A 164 -0.13 8.19 10.50
N ARG A 165 0.76 8.01 11.49
CA ARG A 165 2.19 8.37 11.36
C ARG A 165 3.10 7.25 10.88
N LEU A 166 2.60 6.01 10.84
CA LEU A 166 3.38 4.85 10.38
C LEU A 166 3.10 4.53 8.91
N GLY A 167 2.00 5.07 8.37
CA GLY A 167 1.56 4.85 7.00
C GLY A 167 0.87 3.50 6.82
N SER A 168 0.71 3.15 5.56
CA SER A 168 0.25 1.84 5.14
C SER A 168 1.36 1.13 4.35
N ASN A 169 1.28 -0.20 4.27
CA ASN A 169 2.19 -1.01 3.47
C ASN A 169 1.39 -1.90 2.52
N LEU A 170 1.72 -1.87 1.23
CA LEU A 170 1.10 -2.69 0.20
C LEU A 170 2.03 -3.87 -0.07
N ASP A 171 1.62 -5.05 0.38
CA ASP A 171 2.30 -6.30 0.10
C ASP A 171 1.68 -6.96 -1.13
N ILE A 172 2.53 -7.38 -2.06
CA ILE A 172 2.15 -7.99 -3.33
C ILE A 172 2.72 -9.40 -3.37
N TYR A 173 1.83 -10.38 -3.43
CA TYR A 173 2.18 -11.79 -3.52
C TYR A 173 1.87 -12.34 -4.90
N SER A 174 2.79 -13.12 -5.46
CA SER A 174 2.56 -13.90 -6.68
C SER A 174 2.68 -15.38 -6.38
N LEU A 175 1.89 -16.19 -7.07
CA LEU A 175 1.90 -17.65 -7.00
C LEU A 175 2.42 -18.28 -8.30
N LYS A 176 2.88 -17.46 -9.25
CA LYS A 176 3.29 -17.92 -10.57
C LYS A 176 4.40 -18.98 -10.47
N GLU A 177 4.03 -20.22 -10.80
CA GLU A 177 4.92 -21.40 -10.79
C GLU A 177 5.55 -21.73 -9.43
N GLU A 178 5.02 -21.21 -8.33
CA GLU A 178 5.53 -21.42 -6.97
C GLU A 178 4.63 -22.38 -6.18
N VAL A 179 5.21 -23.13 -5.25
CA VAL A 179 4.45 -24.05 -4.35
C VAL A 179 3.70 -23.33 -3.24
N GLU A 180 4.02 -22.06 -3.01
CA GLU A 180 3.37 -21.17 -2.05
C GLU A 180 3.45 -19.71 -2.54
N PRO A 181 2.51 -18.84 -2.14
CA PRO A 181 2.58 -17.40 -2.41
C PRO A 181 3.90 -16.77 -1.97
N LYS A 182 4.56 -16.09 -2.91
CA LYS A 182 5.83 -15.40 -2.69
C LYS A 182 5.62 -13.89 -2.68
N LEU A 183 6.13 -13.22 -1.66
CA LEU A 183 6.17 -11.75 -1.61
C LEU A 183 7.14 -11.24 -2.69
N ILE A 184 6.59 -10.63 -3.74
CA ILE A 184 7.37 -10.09 -4.87
C ILE A 184 7.59 -8.57 -4.74
N SER A 185 6.76 -7.87 -3.96
CA SER A 185 6.96 -6.46 -3.68
C SER A 185 6.29 -6.04 -2.39
N SER A 186 6.85 -5.02 -1.75
CA SER A 186 6.31 -4.43 -0.54
C SER A 186 6.64 -2.93 -0.57
N ILE A 187 5.62 -2.08 -0.64
CA ILE A 187 5.79 -0.63 -0.79
C ILE A 187 4.95 0.15 0.23
N LYS A 188 5.59 1.12 0.89
CA LYS A 188 4.90 2.02 1.81
C LYS A 188 4.15 3.10 1.06
N TYR A 189 2.92 3.36 1.48
CA TYR A 189 2.05 4.39 0.92
C TYR A 189 1.26 5.11 2.01
N SER A 190 0.84 6.32 1.70
CA SER A 190 -0.09 7.08 2.52
C SER A 190 -1.55 6.83 2.11
N GLU A 191 -1.81 6.78 0.81
CA GLU A 191 -3.16 6.56 0.27
C GLU A 191 -3.06 5.94 -1.14
N ILE A 192 -3.87 4.92 -1.42
CA ILE A 192 -4.08 4.40 -2.78
C ILE A 192 -5.31 5.08 -3.36
N VAL A 193 -5.12 5.84 -4.44
CA VAL A 193 -6.22 6.49 -5.18
C VAL A 193 -7.02 5.45 -5.97
N GLY A 194 -6.32 4.48 -6.56
CA GLY A 194 -6.94 3.39 -7.28
C GLY A 194 -5.93 2.46 -7.92
N ILE A 195 -6.35 1.21 -8.11
CA ILE A 195 -5.66 0.22 -8.93
C ILE A 195 -6.61 -0.17 -10.04
N GLU A 196 -6.22 0.08 -11.30
CA GLU A 196 -7.11 -0.11 -12.45
C GLU A 196 -6.34 -0.32 -13.74
N ASP A 197 -7.00 -0.97 -14.69
CA ASP A 197 -6.49 -1.17 -16.03
C ASP A 197 -6.66 0.10 -16.84
N ARG A 198 -5.54 0.70 -17.26
CA ARG A 198 -5.53 1.90 -18.07
C ARG A 198 -4.90 1.66 -19.44
N ARG A 199 -5.46 2.34 -20.43
CA ARG A 199 -4.90 2.39 -21.78
C ARG A 199 -3.75 3.40 -21.82
N GLY A 200 -2.53 2.91 -22.01
CA GLY A 200 -1.34 3.74 -22.17
C GLY A 200 -1.27 4.39 -23.56
N VAL A 201 -0.25 5.22 -23.78
CA VAL A 201 -0.03 5.95 -25.04
C VAL A 201 0.16 5.01 -26.23
N ASN A 202 0.72 3.82 -26.00
CA ASN A 202 0.91 2.79 -27.03
C ASN A 202 -0.34 1.93 -27.29
N ASN A 203 -1.50 2.32 -26.77
CA ASN A 203 -2.77 1.60 -26.89
C ASN A 203 -2.84 0.24 -26.16
N GLU A 204 -1.78 -0.13 -25.44
CA GLU A 204 -1.75 -1.27 -24.53
C GLU A 204 -2.55 -0.96 -23.27
N ILE A 205 -3.35 -1.92 -22.80
CA ILE A 205 -4.03 -1.84 -21.52
C ILE A 205 -3.11 -2.47 -20.48
N LYS A 206 -2.75 -1.71 -19.45
CA LYS A 206 -1.90 -2.18 -18.36
C LYS A 206 -2.51 -1.83 -17.01
N PRO A 207 -2.35 -2.70 -16.00
CA PRO A 207 -2.70 -2.40 -14.63
C PRO A 207 -1.77 -1.30 -14.11
N VAL A 208 -2.35 -0.24 -13.55
CA VAL A 208 -1.61 0.85 -12.91
C VAL A 208 -2.09 1.07 -11.49
N LEU A 209 -1.14 1.41 -10.62
CA LEU A 209 -1.39 1.74 -9.23
C LEU A 209 -1.17 3.24 -9.06
N MET A 210 -2.24 3.98 -8.79
CA MET A 210 -2.17 5.40 -8.47
C MET A 210 -2.16 5.56 -6.96
N MET A 211 -1.07 6.07 -6.41
CA MET A 211 -0.90 6.17 -4.97
C MET A 211 -0.07 7.38 -4.56
N TYR A 212 -0.31 7.86 -3.35
CA TYR A 212 0.58 8.77 -2.66
C TYR A 212 1.58 7.94 -1.86
N LEU A 213 2.86 8.02 -2.21
CA LEU A 213 3.92 7.34 -1.47
C LEU A 213 4.01 7.90 -0.04
N PHE A 214 4.42 7.05 0.89
CA PHE A 214 4.56 7.44 2.28
C PHE A 214 5.72 8.40 2.45
N ASP A 215 5.47 9.50 3.15
CA ASP A 215 6.48 10.45 3.63
C ASP A 215 6.04 10.94 5.02
N GLU A 216 6.96 10.95 5.98
CA GLU A 216 6.66 11.34 7.36
C GLU A 216 6.23 12.80 7.48
N GLU A 217 6.77 13.68 6.63
CA GLU A 217 6.45 15.11 6.62
C GLU A 217 5.01 15.38 6.18
N MET A 218 4.37 14.45 5.47
CA MET A 218 2.97 14.57 5.04
C MET A 218 2.00 14.72 6.21
N TYR A 219 2.38 14.21 7.39
CA TYR A 219 1.54 14.13 8.58
C TYR A 219 1.87 15.19 9.64
N GLU A 220 2.75 16.15 9.31
CA GLU A 220 3.00 17.31 10.15
C GLU A 220 1.96 18.40 9.87
N SER A 221 1.45 19.08 10.91
CA SER A 221 0.35 20.04 10.79
C SER A 221 0.67 21.27 9.91
N GLU A 222 1.95 21.54 9.64
CA GLU A 222 2.42 22.59 8.71
C GLU A 222 2.45 22.12 7.24
N SER A 223 2.10 20.86 6.99
CA SER A 223 2.26 20.13 5.73
C SER A 223 0.95 19.53 5.19
N GLU A 224 -0.18 19.77 5.85
CA GLU A 224 -1.53 19.38 5.39
C GLU A 224 -1.84 20.04 4.03
N GLY A 225 -1.40 19.40 2.96
CA GLY A 225 -1.45 19.95 1.59
C GLY A 225 -0.33 19.48 0.67
N ARG A 226 0.73 18.84 1.20
CA ARG A 226 1.92 18.37 0.45
C ARG A 226 1.76 17.05 -0.32
N ARG A 227 0.56 16.46 -0.30
CA ARG A 227 0.29 15.14 -0.89
C ARG A 227 0.65 15.08 -2.38
N ASP A 228 0.37 16.13 -3.13
CA ASP A 228 0.56 16.14 -4.58
C ASP A 228 2.03 15.98 -5.02
N GLU A 229 3.00 16.26 -4.13
CA GLU A 229 4.43 16.01 -4.39
C GLU A 229 4.77 14.51 -4.44
N TYR A 230 4.05 13.71 -3.66
CA TYR A 230 4.31 12.28 -3.45
C TYR A 230 3.39 11.38 -4.27
N PHE A 231 2.57 11.97 -5.13
CA PHE A 231 1.72 11.21 -6.03
C PHE A 231 2.59 10.48 -7.06
N CYS A 232 2.35 9.18 -7.23
CA CYS A 232 2.96 8.34 -8.24
C CYS A 232 1.91 7.51 -8.96
N ILE A 233 2.11 7.32 -10.26
CA ILE A 233 1.44 6.26 -11.03
C ILE A 233 2.50 5.19 -11.27
N LEU A 234 2.27 3.99 -10.73
CA LEU A 234 3.18 2.87 -10.82
C LEU A 234 2.61 1.78 -11.73
N GLN A 235 3.50 1.02 -12.36
CA GLN A 235 3.17 -0.20 -13.09
C GLN A 235 4.23 -1.26 -12.79
N TRP A 236 3.90 -2.54 -12.97
CA TRP A 236 4.92 -3.57 -12.95
C TRP A 236 5.76 -3.49 -14.22
N ASP A 237 7.08 -3.63 -14.08
CA ASP A 237 7.97 -3.85 -15.21
C ASP A 237 9.00 -4.93 -14.85
N HIS A 238 9.36 -5.72 -15.86
CA HIS A 238 10.43 -6.71 -15.77
C HIS A 238 11.41 -6.49 -16.92
N LYS A 239 12.70 -6.43 -16.58
CA LYS A 239 13.78 -6.19 -17.52
C LYS A 239 14.90 -7.17 -17.23
N GLU A 240 15.57 -7.72 -18.25
CA GLU A 240 16.65 -8.69 -18.00
C GLU A 240 17.78 -8.14 -17.11
N TRP A 241 17.99 -6.83 -17.12
CA TRP A 241 19.00 -6.12 -16.34
C TRP A 241 18.50 -5.61 -14.98
N MET A 242 17.25 -5.87 -14.60
CA MET A 242 16.68 -5.52 -13.30
C MET A 242 15.61 -6.52 -12.86
N GLU A 243 15.65 -6.95 -11.61
CA GLU A 243 14.54 -7.70 -11.01
C GLU A 243 13.17 -7.06 -11.27
N GLY A 244 12.13 -7.89 -11.41
CA GLY A 244 10.77 -7.39 -11.63
C GLY A 244 10.30 -6.53 -10.45
N GLY A 245 9.64 -5.41 -10.74
CA GLY A 245 9.17 -4.53 -9.69
C GLY A 245 8.27 -3.38 -10.16
N LEU A 246 7.79 -2.61 -9.18
CA LEU A 246 7.01 -1.41 -9.42
C LEU A 246 7.92 -0.26 -9.89
N VAL A 247 7.57 0.34 -11.02
CA VAL A 247 8.29 1.47 -11.64
C VAL A 247 7.30 2.57 -12.02
N GLU A 248 7.78 3.81 -12.17
CA GLU A 248 6.92 4.91 -12.62
C GLU A 248 6.35 4.66 -14.03
N ALA A 249 5.04 4.81 -14.16
CA ALA A 249 4.28 4.68 -15.39
C ALA A 249 4.15 6.06 -16.06
N ASP A 250 5.27 6.60 -16.55
CA ASP A 250 5.38 7.98 -17.06
C ASP A 250 4.32 8.33 -18.12
N ASP A 251 3.90 7.35 -18.95
CA ASP A 251 2.92 7.51 -20.02
C ASP A 251 1.51 7.88 -19.54
N PHE A 252 1.17 7.61 -18.27
CA PHE A 252 -0.19 7.80 -17.75
C PHE A 252 -0.42 9.15 -17.09
N TYR A 253 0.64 9.87 -16.70
CA TYR A 253 0.52 11.15 -15.99
C TYR A 253 -0.22 12.21 -16.81
N SER A 254 -0.03 12.24 -18.13
CA SER A 254 -0.69 13.19 -19.02
C SER A 254 -2.21 13.15 -18.91
N SER A 255 -2.79 11.94 -18.82
CA SER A 255 -4.23 11.72 -18.67
C SER A 255 -4.74 12.08 -17.28
N TYR A 256 -3.94 11.81 -16.24
CA TYR A 256 -4.28 12.05 -14.84
C TYR A 256 -4.34 13.55 -14.51
N TYR A 257 -3.34 14.32 -14.95
CA TYR A 257 -3.19 15.71 -14.55
C TYR A 257 -4.04 16.72 -15.34
N VAL A 258 -4.85 16.30 -16.32
CA VAL A 258 -5.65 17.25 -17.15
C VAL A 258 -6.53 18.14 -16.28
N GLY A 259 -7.39 17.56 -15.44
CA GLY A 259 -8.27 18.31 -14.54
C GLY A 259 -7.50 19.04 -13.44
N ILE A 260 -6.50 18.37 -12.84
CA ILE A 260 -5.68 18.93 -11.75
C ILE A 260 -4.95 20.20 -12.18
N ILE A 261 -4.37 20.23 -13.38
CA ILE A 261 -3.71 21.43 -13.92
C ILE A 261 -4.71 22.58 -14.06
N GLU A 262 -5.94 22.31 -14.49
CA GLU A 262 -6.98 23.34 -14.63
C GLU A 262 -7.40 23.89 -13.27
N ASP A 263 -7.62 23.02 -12.29
CA ASP A 263 -8.01 23.40 -10.93
C ASP A 263 -6.91 24.17 -10.21
N LEU A 264 -5.64 23.75 -10.35
CA LEU A 264 -4.49 24.49 -9.83
C LEU A 264 -4.38 25.89 -10.45
N LYS A 265 -4.56 26.02 -11.77
CA LYS A 265 -4.56 27.32 -12.45
C LYS A 265 -5.68 28.24 -11.91
N LYS A 266 -6.92 27.73 -11.80
CA LYS A 266 -8.05 28.48 -11.22
C LYS A 266 -7.80 28.89 -9.77
N SER A 267 -7.18 28.02 -8.97
CA SER A 267 -6.81 28.33 -7.59
C SER A 267 -5.78 29.46 -7.51
N LEU A 268 -4.76 29.42 -8.37
CA LEU A 268 -3.69 30.41 -8.43
C LEU A 268 -4.15 31.80 -8.91
N GLU A 269 -5.31 31.93 -9.56
CA GLU A 269 -5.90 33.25 -9.83
C GLU A 269 -6.18 34.04 -8.54
N ARG A 270 -6.56 33.32 -7.47
CA ARG A 270 -6.84 33.87 -6.13
C ARG A 270 -5.59 33.86 -5.23
N TYR A 271 -4.76 32.83 -5.34
CA TYR A 271 -3.58 32.63 -4.49
C TYR A 271 -2.25 32.84 -5.24
N ARG A 272 -2.11 33.98 -5.93
CA ARG A 272 -0.98 34.24 -6.85
C ARG A 272 0.41 34.20 -6.21
N ASN A 273 0.52 34.48 -4.92
CA ASN A 273 1.79 34.49 -4.18
C ASN A 273 2.08 33.16 -3.46
N ASP A 274 1.34 32.10 -3.76
CA ASP A 274 1.54 30.78 -3.18
C ASP A 274 2.61 30.00 -3.97
N TYR A 275 3.87 30.13 -3.54
CA TYR A 275 5.00 29.47 -4.20
C TYR A 275 4.86 27.94 -4.23
N TYR A 276 4.23 27.35 -3.22
CA TYR A 276 4.03 25.90 -3.12
C TYR A 276 3.08 25.43 -4.21
N ARG A 277 1.92 26.08 -4.36
CA ARG A 277 0.96 25.74 -5.44
C ARG A 277 1.55 25.95 -6.83
N TRP A 278 2.39 26.96 -7.02
CA TRP A 278 3.13 27.13 -8.29
C TRP A 278 4.10 25.98 -8.55
N TYR A 279 4.80 25.51 -7.52
CA TYR A 279 5.70 24.36 -7.60
C TYR A 279 4.93 23.07 -7.94
N VAL A 280 3.79 22.79 -7.29
CA VAL A 280 2.94 21.63 -7.61
C VAL A 280 2.40 21.71 -9.04
N LEU A 281 1.96 22.89 -9.48
CA LEU A 281 1.53 23.10 -10.86
C LEU A 281 2.67 22.79 -11.85
N ALA A 282 3.90 23.18 -11.54
CA ALA A 282 5.06 22.87 -12.36
C ALA A 282 5.33 21.36 -12.45
N ILE A 283 5.25 20.61 -11.33
CA ILE A 283 5.38 19.15 -11.34
C ILE A 283 4.33 18.54 -12.27
N ALA A 284 3.06 18.90 -12.07
CA ALA A 284 1.95 18.37 -12.86
C ALA A 284 2.13 18.67 -14.36
N GLN A 285 2.53 19.90 -14.71
CA GLN A 285 2.81 20.29 -16.10
C GLN A 285 3.97 19.49 -16.68
N LEU A 286 5.08 19.34 -15.95
CA LEU A 286 6.26 18.63 -16.43
C LEU A 286 5.95 17.14 -16.66
N ARG A 287 5.31 16.48 -15.70
CA ARG A 287 4.87 15.08 -15.80
C ARG A 287 3.82 14.86 -16.90
N SER A 288 3.07 15.90 -17.26
CA SER A 288 2.12 15.88 -18.38
C SER A 288 2.74 16.18 -19.74
N GLY A 289 4.06 16.26 -19.86
CA GLY A 289 4.74 16.59 -21.12
C GLY A 289 4.58 18.04 -21.56
N LYS A 290 4.38 18.97 -20.62
CA LYS A 290 4.24 20.43 -20.86
C LYS A 290 5.44 21.20 -20.27
N PRO A 291 6.68 20.96 -20.74
CA PRO A 291 7.88 21.49 -20.08
C PRO A 291 8.03 23.02 -20.21
N LEU A 292 7.51 23.64 -21.27
CA LEU A 292 7.57 25.10 -21.44
C LEU A 292 6.64 25.82 -20.47
N GLU A 293 5.45 25.27 -20.24
CA GLU A 293 4.52 25.73 -19.20
C GLU A 293 5.10 25.50 -17.82
N ALA A 294 5.70 24.33 -17.58
CA ALA A 294 6.38 24.02 -16.32
C ALA A 294 7.46 25.05 -16.01
N LEU A 295 8.31 25.42 -16.97
CA LEU A 295 9.33 26.46 -16.79
C LEU A 295 8.73 27.80 -16.34
N LYS A 296 7.61 28.24 -16.92
CA LYS A 296 6.93 29.47 -16.50
C LYS A 296 6.45 29.39 -15.04
N SER A 297 5.86 28.25 -14.66
CA SER A 297 5.39 28.02 -13.29
C SER A 297 6.56 27.94 -12.30
N ILE A 298 7.67 27.31 -12.69
CA ILE A 298 8.91 27.23 -11.92
C ILE A 298 9.50 28.62 -11.69
N ASP A 299 9.64 29.42 -12.75
CA ASP A 299 10.19 30.78 -12.65
C ASP A 299 9.32 31.66 -11.74
N THR A 300 8.01 31.49 -11.80
CA THR A 300 7.08 32.18 -10.90
C THR A 300 7.28 31.75 -9.44
N ALA A 301 7.42 30.43 -9.16
CA ALA A 301 7.71 29.94 -7.83
C ALA A 301 9.06 30.45 -7.30
N LEU A 302 10.09 30.49 -8.15
CA LEU A 302 11.41 31.02 -7.81
C LEU A 302 11.39 32.53 -7.52
N GLU A 303 10.65 33.32 -8.30
CA GLU A 303 10.48 34.75 -8.05
C GLU A 303 9.77 35.00 -6.72
N ILE A 304 8.70 34.25 -6.42
CA ILE A 304 7.97 34.39 -5.17
C ILE A 304 8.87 34.03 -3.99
N THR A 305 9.52 32.85 -4.02
CA THR A 305 10.43 32.42 -2.94
C THR A 305 11.57 33.40 -2.73
N GLN A 306 12.18 33.93 -3.81
CA GLN A 306 13.23 34.94 -3.70
C GLN A 306 12.71 36.23 -3.04
N ARG A 307 11.53 36.72 -3.42
CA ARG A 307 10.93 37.90 -2.77
C ARG A 307 10.68 37.68 -1.27
N TYR A 308 10.30 36.46 -0.86
CA TYR A 308 10.19 36.11 0.57
C TYR A 308 11.56 36.14 1.25
N ILE A 309 12.59 35.55 0.63
CA ILE A 309 13.97 35.55 1.16
C ILE A 309 14.49 36.99 1.32
N ASP A 310 14.34 37.82 0.30
CA ASP A 310 14.82 39.20 0.30
C ASP A 310 14.13 40.04 1.38
N ARG A 311 12.84 39.81 1.62
CA ARG A 311 12.06 40.54 2.63
C ARG A 311 12.40 40.12 4.06
N HIS A 312 12.67 38.83 4.29
CA HIS A 312 12.78 38.26 5.63
C HIS A 312 14.22 37.92 6.04
N GLY A 313 15.19 37.98 5.12
CA GLY A 313 16.62 37.77 5.37
C GLY A 313 16.94 36.40 5.96
N ALA A 314 17.94 36.32 6.83
CA ALA A 314 18.35 35.06 7.49
C ALA A 314 17.27 34.42 8.39
N LYS A 315 16.15 35.10 8.66
CA LYS A 315 14.99 34.56 9.39
C LYS A 315 13.97 33.88 8.47
N THR A 316 14.28 33.75 7.18
CA THR A 316 13.39 33.10 6.21
C THR A 316 13.05 31.69 6.66
N ILE A 317 11.77 31.35 6.52
CA ILE A 317 11.18 30.06 6.87
C ILE A 317 11.91 28.95 6.10
N LYS A 318 12.37 27.91 6.80
CA LYS A 318 13.04 26.71 6.26
C LYS A 318 12.34 26.18 4.99
N GLU A 319 11.02 26.23 5.00
CA GLU A 319 10.14 25.84 3.89
C GLU A 319 10.37 26.63 2.59
N VAL A 320 10.56 27.96 2.65
CA VAL A 320 10.77 28.76 1.44
C VAL A 320 12.04 28.33 0.72
N HIS A 321 13.12 28.09 1.47
CA HIS A 321 14.39 27.60 0.91
C HIS A 321 14.25 26.18 0.35
N LYS A 322 13.49 25.31 1.03
CA LYS A 322 13.17 23.96 0.54
C LYS A 322 12.53 24.02 -0.84
N TYR A 323 11.47 24.83 -1.02
CA TYR A 323 10.79 24.91 -2.31
C TYR A 323 11.57 25.68 -3.37
N GLN A 324 12.41 26.65 -2.99
CA GLN A 324 13.34 27.28 -3.92
C GLN A 324 14.31 26.25 -4.50
N LYS A 325 14.93 25.42 -3.64
CA LYS A 325 15.80 24.30 -4.03
C LYS A 325 15.06 23.29 -4.91
N LYS A 326 13.90 22.79 -4.46
CA LYS A 326 13.10 21.82 -5.22
C LYS A 326 12.71 22.36 -6.61
N ALA A 327 12.32 23.64 -6.70
CA ALA A 327 12.01 24.29 -7.98
C ALA A 327 13.24 24.40 -8.90
N LYS A 328 14.45 24.64 -8.35
CA LYS A 328 15.70 24.62 -9.12
C LYS A 328 16.02 23.24 -9.69
N ILE A 329 15.88 22.17 -8.89
CA ILE A 329 16.06 20.79 -9.36
C ILE A 329 15.05 20.45 -10.46
N LEU A 330 13.78 20.85 -10.28
CA LEU A 330 12.73 20.68 -11.30
C LEU A 330 13.01 21.48 -12.58
N LYS A 331 13.65 22.65 -12.46
CA LYS A 331 14.05 23.48 -13.61
C LYS A 331 15.06 22.76 -14.50
N ALA A 332 16.03 22.08 -13.90
CA ALA A 332 16.99 21.25 -14.64
C ALA A 332 16.28 20.14 -15.43
N GLN A 333 15.32 19.44 -14.80
CA GLN A 333 14.49 18.44 -15.48
C GLN A 333 13.74 19.03 -16.68
N ALA A 334 13.13 20.19 -16.51
CA ALA A 334 12.39 20.85 -17.58
C ALA A 334 13.31 21.26 -18.75
N TYR A 335 14.54 21.70 -18.47
CA TYR A 335 15.53 21.98 -19.50
C TYR A 335 15.95 20.75 -20.30
N ILE A 336 16.15 19.60 -19.64
CA ILE A 336 16.42 18.32 -20.33
C ILE A 336 15.31 18.01 -21.33
N LYS A 337 14.04 18.14 -20.94
CA LYS A 337 12.87 17.84 -21.79
C LYS A 337 12.78 18.73 -23.04
N ILE A 338 13.45 19.88 -23.07
CA ILE A 338 13.49 20.78 -24.24
C ILE A 338 14.87 20.85 -24.91
N GLY A 339 15.79 19.93 -24.58
CA GLY A 339 17.11 19.84 -25.21
C GLY A 339 18.12 20.90 -24.74
N LYS A 340 17.83 21.63 -23.66
CA LYS A 340 18.70 22.66 -23.07
C LYS A 340 19.67 22.06 -22.06
N TYR A 341 20.55 21.19 -22.55
CA TYR A 341 21.38 20.36 -21.67
C TYR A 341 22.41 21.15 -20.87
N TYR A 342 23.00 22.20 -21.45
CA TYR A 342 23.94 23.06 -20.72
C TYR A 342 23.26 23.81 -19.58
N GLU A 343 22.07 24.35 -19.81
CA GLU A 343 21.27 25.02 -18.78
C GLU A 343 20.85 24.04 -17.67
N SER A 344 20.52 22.79 -18.02
CA SER A 344 20.27 21.75 -17.03
C SER A 344 21.49 21.48 -16.14
N ILE A 345 22.69 21.40 -16.73
CA ILE A 345 23.94 21.19 -15.98
C ILE A 345 24.20 22.37 -15.04
N ILE A 346 24.02 23.60 -15.51
CA ILE A 346 24.20 24.81 -14.71
C ILE A 346 23.25 24.80 -13.51
N GLU A 347 21.95 24.56 -13.71
CA GLU A 347 20.98 24.54 -12.61
C GLU A 347 21.24 23.38 -11.63
N SER A 348 21.67 22.23 -12.13
CA SER A 348 22.01 21.06 -11.29
C SER A 348 23.23 21.32 -10.42
N ASN A 349 24.31 21.87 -10.99
CA ASN A 349 25.52 22.22 -10.23
C ASN A 349 25.25 23.37 -9.25
N PHE A 350 24.46 24.36 -9.66
CA PHE A 350 24.04 25.43 -8.76
C PHE A 350 23.34 24.85 -7.53
N ALA A 351 22.46 23.86 -7.71
CA ALA A 351 21.77 23.24 -6.58
C ALA A 351 22.73 22.51 -5.62
N LEU A 352 23.74 21.80 -6.16
CA LEU A 352 24.77 21.12 -5.35
C LEU A 352 25.66 22.10 -4.56
N GLU A 353 25.99 23.24 -5.16
CA GLU A 353 26.92 24.21 -4.57
C GLU A 353 26.24 25.14 -3.55
N ASN A 354 24.96 25.45 -3.74
CA ASN A 354 24.28 26.52 -3.00
C ASN A 354 23.25 26.01 -1.99
N TYR A 355 22.89 24.73 -2.00
CA TYR A 355 21.92 24.18 -1.06
C TYR A 355 22.44 22.95 -0.32
N SER A 356 21.95 22.78 0.91
CA SER A 356 22.02 21.49 1.58
C SER A 356 20.99 20.56 0.93
N VAL A 357 21.48 19.54 0.24
CA VAL A 357 20.69 18.55 -0.49
C VAL A 357 20.63 17.25 0.31
N ASP A 358 19.43 16.67 0.40
CA ASP A 358 19.24 15.34 0.97
C ASP A 358 19.52 14.24 -0.08
N ILE A 359 19.37 12.98 0.32
CA ILE A 359 19.73 11.84 -0.51
C ILE A 359 18.82 11.67 -1.74
N ASP A 360 17.53 11.97 -1.60
CA ASP A 360 16.55 11.87 -2.69
C ASP A 360 16.76 13.00 -3.71
N GLU A 361 17.08 14.19 -3.21
CA GLU A 361 17.47 15.33 -4.05
C GLU A 361 18.79 15.07 -4.79
N LEU A 362 19.79 14.48 -4.12
CA LEU A 362 21.05 14.08 -4.75
C LEU A 362 20.84 13.05 -5.86
N LEU A 363 20.00 12.04 -5.61
CA LEU A 363 19.61 11.05 -6.60
C LEU A 363 19.05 11.74 -7.84
N GLN A 364 18.09 12.64 -7.65
CA GLN A 364 17.46 13.35 -8.76
C GLN A 364 18.43 14.30 -9.49
N ILE A 365 19.32 14.98 -8.78
CA ILE A 365 20.34 15.86 -9.38
C ILE A 365 21.31 15.04 -10.23
N TYR A 366 21.79 13.90 -9.74
CA TYR A 366 22.69 13.03 -10.51
C TYR A 366 21.99 12.41 -11.72
N LEU A 367 20.72 12.03 -11.57
CA LEU A 367 19.91 11.59 -12.70
C LEU A 367 19.78 12.69 -13.77
N ASN A 368 19.53 13.93 -13.37
CA ASN A 368 19.48 15.09 -14.29
C ASN A 368 20.81 15.31 -15.02
N LEU A 369 21.92 15.28 -14.30
CA LEU A 369 23.26 15.43 -14.89
C LEU A 369 23.54 14.31 -15.89
N GLY A 370 23.22 13.06 -15.53
CA GLY A 370 23.33 11.91 -16.44
C GLY A 370 22.57 12.14 -17.74
N TYR A 371 21.28 12.50 -17.66
CA TYR A 371 20.46 12.81 -18.83
C TYR A 371 21.02 13.95 -19.68
N ALA A 372 21.47 15.04 -19.05
CA ALA A 372 22.04 16.18 -19.77
C ALA A 372 23.31 15.80 -20.53
N TYR A 373 24.23 15.06 -19.91
CA TYR A 373 25.44 14.58 -20.58
C TYR A 373 25.15 13.54 -21.66
N THR A 374 24.14 12.69 -21.50
CA THR A 374 23.64 11.82 -22.58
C THR A 374 23.16 12.64 -23.77
N GLY A 375 22.38 13.70 -23.53
CA GLY A 375 21.92 14.63 -24.57
C GLY A 375 23.07 15.31 -25.33
N LEU A 376 24.19 15.58 -24.64
CA LEU A 376 25.43 16.10 -25.23
C LEU A 376 26.33 15.01 -25.85
N LYS A 377 25.90 13.75 -25.85
CA LYS A 377 26.66 12.57 -26.32
C LYS A 377 27.98 12.35 -25.57
N GLN A 378 28.09 12.85 -24.35
CA GLN A 378 29.24 12.65 -23.47
C GLN A 378 29.01 11.42 -22.59
N TYR A 379 28.94 10.25 -23.20
CA TYR A 379 28.46 9.03 -22.56
C TYR A 379 29.31 8.57 -21.37
N GLY A 380 30.63 8.80 -21.38
CA GLY A 380 31.49 8.49 -20.23
C GLY A 380 31.11 9.28 -18.98
N THR A 381 30.88 10.59 -19.14
CA THR A 381 30.41 11.47 -18.07
C THR A 381 28.99 11.12 -17.65
N ALA A 382 28.10 10.84 -18.61
CA ALA A 382 26.74 10.44 -18.32
C ALA A 382 26.69 9.16 -17.47
N SER A 383 27.48 8.15 -17.86
CA SER A 383 27.63 6.89 -17.11
C SER A 383 28.09 7.12 -15.68
N MET A 384 29.08 8.00 -15.47
CA MET A 384 29.52 8.37 -14.12
C MET A 384 28.37 8.92 -13.26
N TYR A 385 27.54 9.81 -13.81
CA TYR A 385 26.43 10.39 -13.05
C TYR A 385 25.25 9.43 -12.84
N PHE A 386 24.91 8.59 -13.82
CA PHE A 386 23.90 7.54 -13.59
C PHE A 386 24.34 6.55 -12.51
N ASN A 387 25.62 6.14 -12.51
CA ASN A 387 26.15 5.30 -11.43
C ASN A 387 26.08 5.98 -10.06
N LYS A 388 26.38 7.28 -9.98
CA LYS A 388 26.17 8.06 -8.74
C LYS A 388 24.71 8.07 -8.31
N SER A 389 23.77 8.23 -9.24
CA SER A 389 22.34 8.16 -8.96
C SER A 389 21.95 6.78 -8.38
N CYS A 390 22.44 5.68 -8.96
CA CYS A 390 22.21 4.33 -8.43
C CYS A 390 22.80 4.16 -7.03
N GLN A 391 24.03 4.65 -6.79
CA GLN A 391 24.67 4.60 -5.47
C GLN A 391 23.88 5.37 -4.41
N MET A 392 23.27 6.51 -4.75
CA MET A 392 22.39 7.23 -3.82
C MET A 392 21.12 6.42 -3.54
N ALA A 393 20.56 5.73 -4.54
CA ALA A 393 19.42 4.84 -4.33
C ALA A 393 19.77 3.68 -3.37
N GLU A 394 20.94 3.06 -3.53
CA GLU A 394 21.45 1.98 -2.65
C GLU A 394 21.70 2.47 -1.22
N ALA A 395 22.17 3.72 -1.07
CA ALA A 395 22.42 4.32 0.23
C ALA A 395 21.12 4.76 0.93
N ALA A 396 20.09 5.17 0.19
CA ALA A 396 18.79 5.57 0.73
C ALA A 396 17.88 4.37 1.02
N TYR A 397 17.92 3.37 0.15
CA TYR A 397 16.98 2.26 0.12
C TYR A 397 17.71 0.94 0.04
N LYS A 398 17.32 -0.01 0.89
CA LYS A 398 17.89 -1.36 0.87
C LYS A 398 17.68 -2.00 -0.51
N GLU A 399 18.73 -2.58 -1.07
CA GLU A 399 18.69 -3.30 -2.35
C GLU A 399 17.58 -4.36 -2.36
N GLY A 400 16.90 -4.49 -3.50
CA GLY A 400 15.75 -5.38 -3.70
C GLY A 400 14.41 -4.87 -3.15
N THR A 401 14.37 -3.73 -2.43
CA THR A 401 13.10 -3.14 -2.00
C THR A 401 12.38 -2.41 -3.14
N ALA A 402 11.05 -2.25 -3.03
CA ALA A 402 10.26 -1.55 -4.03
C ALA A 402 10.75 -0.12 -4.28
N LEU A 403 11.12 0.61 -3.22
CA LEU A 403 11.66 1.97 -3.34
C LEU A 403 13.04 1.98 -4.02
N TYR A 404 13.91 1.02 -3.69
CA TYR A 404 15.20 0.88 -4.39
C TYR A 404 15.00 0.67 -5.90
N LEU A 405 14.11 -0.24 -6.29
CA LEU A 405 13.81 -0.51 -7.70
C LEU A 405 13.23 0.73 -8.37
N LEU A 406 12.22 1.37 -7.76
CA LEU A 406 11.59 2.58 -8.26
C LEU A 406 12.60 3.70 -8.53
N TYR A 407 13.47 3.99 -7.57
CA TYR A 407 14.40 5.12 -7.64
C TYR A 407 15.68 4.82 -8.43
N SER A 408 16.11 3.56 -8.54
CA SER A 408 17.24 3.19 -9.40
C SER A 408 16.84 2.93 -10.86
N TYR A 409 15.56 2.73 -11.15
CA TYR A 409 15.08 2.29 -12.47
C TYR A 409 15.50 3.20 -13.62
N LYS A 410 15.23 4.50 -13.49
CA LYS A 410 15.52 5.47 -14.56
C LYS A 410 17.02 5.50 -14.89
N ALA A 411 17.88 5.52 -13.87
CA ALA A 411 19.33 5.53 -14.07
C ALA A 411 19.86 4.21 -14.68
N LYS A 412 19.42 3.05 -14.19
CA LYS A 412 19.83 1.74 -14.71
C LYS A 412 19.38 1.53 -16.17
N LYS A 413 18.16 1.97 -16.51
CA LYS A 413 17.66 1.95 -17.89
C LYS A 413 18.56 2.72 -18.84
N GLU A 414 18.98 3.93 -18.43
CA GLU A 414 19.86 4.75 -19.24
C GLU A 414 21.28 4.20 -19.33
N LEU A 415 21.79 3.56 -18.27
CA LEU A 415 23.09 2.87 -18.31
C LEU A 415 23.11 1.78 -19.38
N GLU A 416 22.05 0.98 -19.49
CA GLU A 416 21.94 -0.03 -20.55
C GLU A 416 21.79 0.60 -21.94
N TYR A 417 21.06 1.71 -22.06
CA TYR A 417 20.96 2.46 -23.31
C TYR A 417 22.33 2.97 -23.79
N ILE A 418 23.16 3.51 -22.90
CA ILE A 418 24.44 4.12 -23.29
C ILE A 418 25.60 3.13 -23.45
N LYS A 419 25.45 1.90 -22.93
CA LYS A 419 26.47 0.85 -22.90
C LYS A 419 27.18 0.59 -24.24
N PRO A 420 26.48 0.51 -25.40
CA PRO A 420 27.15 0.31 -26.69
C PRO A 420 28.09 1.45 -27.09
N PHE A 421 27.80 2.69 -26.66
CA PHE A 421 28.61 3.87 -27.02
C PHE A 421 29.87 4.02 -26.14
N LEU A 422 29.89 3.39 -24.96
CA LEU A 422 31.07 3.35 -24.10
C LEU A 422 32.16 2.46 -24.69
N THR A 423 31.76 1.34 -25.30
CA THR A 423 32.67 0.35 -25.90
C THR A 423 33.25 0.76 -27.25
N SER A 424 32.59 1.67 -27.98
CA SER A 424 33.05 2.18 -29.29
C SER A 424 34.10 3.29 -29.20
N SER A 425 34.54 3.65 -28.00
CA SER A 425 35.50 4.73 -27.73
C SER A 425 36.93 4.22 -27.45
N GLY A 426 37.18 2.92 -27.67
CA GLY A 426 38.46 2.24 -27.46
C GLY A 426 39.30 2.10 -28.71
#